data_AF-A0A268EIF1-F1
#
_entry.id   AF-A0A268EIF1-F1
#
_cell.length_a   1.000
_cell.length_b   1.000
_cell.length_c   1.000
_cell.angle_alpha   90.00
_cell.angle_beta   90.00
_cell.angle_gamma   90.00
#
_symmetry.space_group_name_H-M   'P 1'
#
loop_
_entity.id
_entity.type
_entity.pdbx_description
1 polymer ?
#
loop_
_entity_poly.entity_id
_entity_poly.type
_entity_poly.pdbx_seq_one_letter_code
_entity_poly.pdbx_strand_id
1 'polypeptide(L)'
;MIHIPGKETKKHISEALKIVFPGVKFSFRSSFDSVEVYWTDGPLPDEVERVLNRFESYTWVLDKTDYKRATGYEWKGQVYLGPEFLLASRTLSEDRRNILFLESKESWGQLKVFERYEIERDLIRQGILDGVSPRHCPDLMADKPVIDNRKKVENQVIPFPERRSEQREEVIEVNPIDEEIKQVSEEIEELRSELIRVASGIELIHKDVVSMSQSLDKLIVRFMQLKEKKSKKPTTDQ
;
A
#
# COMPACT_ATOMS: atom_id res chain seq x y z
N MET A 1 -12.78 12.14 13.88
CA MET A 1 -11.64 12.67 13.10
C MET A 1 -12.19 13.76 12.20
N ILE A 2 -11.44 14.82 11.89
CA ILE A 2 -11.95 15.82 10.94
C ILE A 2 -11.56 15.35 9.55
N HIS A 3 -12.54 14.96 8.73
CA HIS A 3 -12.28 14.61 7.33
C HIS A 3 -11.98 15.88 6.55
N ILE A 4 -10.84 15.92 5.88
CA ILE A 4 -10.44 17.07 5.07
C ILE A 4 -10.01 16.61 3.67
N PRO A 5 -10.42 17.32 2.61
CA PRO A 5 -10.04 16.98 1.26
C PRO A 5 -8.55 17.25 1.02
N GLY A 6 -7.98 16.65 -0.02
CA GLY A 6 -6.58 16.87 -0.43
C GLY A 6 -6.20 18.35 -0.57
N LYS A 7 -7.14 19.23 -0.97
CA LYS A 7 -6.94 20.69 -1.04
C LYS A 7 -6.58 21.33 0.30
N GLU A 8 -7.17 20.87 1.40
CA GLU A 8 -6.87 21.38 2.75
C GLU A 8 -5.60 20.73 3.30
N THR A 9 -5.42 19.43 3.12
CA THR A 9 -4.18 18.72 3.49
C THR A 9 -2.94 19.30 2.79
N LYS A 10 -3.07 19.71 1.52
CA LYS A 10 -2.03 20.44 0.79
C LYS A 10 -1.51 21.68 1.55
N LYS A 11 -2.37 22.39 2.29
CA LYS A 11 -1.93 23.56 3.09
C LYS A 11 -1.02 23.12 4.24
N HIS A 12 -1.40 22.05 4.95
CA HIS A 12 -0.60 21.47 6.02
C HIS A 12 0.77 20.97 5.51
N ILE A 13 0.75 20.23 4.40
CA ILE A 13 1.96 19.74 3.72
C ILE A 13 2.84 20.91 3.29
N SER A 14 2.27 21.95 2.68
CA SER A 14 3.02 23.13 2.23
C SER A 14 3.70 23.87 3.39
N GLU A 15 3.01 24.01 4.53
CA GLU A 15 3.60 24.58 5.75
C GLU A 15 4.74 23.72 6.27
N ALA A 16 4.56 22.40 6.36
CA ALA A 16 5.60 21.47 6.82
C ALA A 16 6.85 21.50 5.93
N LEU A 17 6.67 21.42 4.60
CA LEU A 17 7.78 21.45 3.65
C LEU A 17 8.56 22.77 3.69
N LYS A 18 7.89 23.90 3.91
CA LYS A 18 8.58 25.20 4.07
C LYS A 18 9.41 25.28 5.36
N ILE A 19 8.95 24.63 6.43
CA ILE A 19 9.69 24.55 7.69
C ILE A 19 10.93 23.68 7.50
N VAL A 20 10.76 22.49 6.88
CA VAL A 20 11.84 21.51 6.72
C VAL A 20 12.86 21.93 5.67
N PHE A 21 12.41 22.47 4.53
CA PHE A 21 13.24 22.82 3.39
C PHE A 21 13.07 24.31 3.04
N PRO A 22 13.62 25.22 3.86
CA PRO A 22 13.53 26.66 3.59
C PRO A 22 14.20 27.00 2.26
N GLY A 23 13.55 27.84 1.45
CA GLY A 23 14.10 28.31 0.17
C GLY A 23 13.80 27.40 -1.04
N VAL A 24 13.28 26.19 -0.82
CA VAL A 24 12.84 25.31 -1.91
C VAL A 24 11.42 25.69 -2.35
N LYS A 25 11.22 25.83 -3.67
CA LYS A 25 9.91 26.12 -4.25
C LYS A 25 9.21 24.81 -4.60
N PHE A 26 8.19 24.48 -3.82
CA PHE A 26 7.31 23.35 -4.09
C PHE A 26 6.06 23.80 -4.85
N SER A 27 5.71 23.02 -5.87
CA SER A 27 4.47 23.07 -6.62
C SER A 27 3.57 21.90 -6.21
N PHE A 28 2.26 22.07 -6.31
CA PHE A 28 1.31 21.09 -5.76
C PHE A 28 0.10 20.91 -6.66
N ARG A 29 -0.24 19.66 -6.95
CA ARG A 29 -1.54 19.26 -7.50
C ARG A 29 -2.31 18.51 -6.43
N SER A 30 -3.62 18.72 -6.34
CA SER A 30 -4.45 18.06 -5.33
C SER A 30 -5.81 17.70 -5.91
N SER A 31 -6.26 16.50 -5.61
CA SER A 31 -7.61 16.00 -5.87
C SER A 31 -8.36 15.84 -4.54
N PHE A 32 -9.44 15.05 -4.52
CA PHE A 32 -10.18 14.77 -3.30
C PHE A 32 -9.37 13.91 -2.33
N ASP A 33 -8.78 12.84 -2.84
CA ASP A 33 -8.10 11.76 -2.13
C ASP A 33 -6.60 11.68 -2.42
N SER A 34 -6.05 12.63 -3.20
CA SER A 34 -4.63 12.67 -3.54
C SER A 34 -4.00 14.05 -3.45
N VAL A 35 -2.71 14.09 -3.10
CA VAL A 35 -1.86 15.28 -3.18
C VAL A 35 -0.52 14.89 -3.81
N GLU A 36 -0.17 15.57 -4.90
CA GLU A 36 1.10 15.41 -5.60
C GLU A 36 1.96 16.66 -5.39
N VAL A 37 3.21 16.45 -5.00
CA VAL A 37 4.20 17.49 -4.73
C VAL A 37 5.30 17.43 -5.78
N TYR A 38 5.57 18.57 -6.41
CA TYR A 38 6.60 18.71 -7.43
C TYR A 38 7.62 19.78 -7.04
N TRP A 39 8.89 19.54 -7.37
CA TRP A 39 9.94 20.54 -7.20
C TRP A 39 11.08 20.32 -8.20
N THR A 40 11.91 21.34 -8.37
CA THR A 40 13.06 21.32 -9.28
C THR A 40 14.34 21.48 -8.47
N ASP A 41 15.23 20.50 -8.59
CA ASP A 41 16.48 20.40 -7.82
C ASP A 41 16.29 20.53 -6.28
N GLY A 42 17.38 20.48 -5.51
CA GLY A 42 17.31 20.62 -4.05
C GLY A 42 17.19 19.29 -3.32
N PRO A 43 16.23 19.11 -2.38
CA PRO A 43 16.21 17.97 -1.48
C PRO A 43 16.00 16.66 -2.26
N LEU A 44 16.51 15.57 -1.70
CA LEU A 44 16.35 14.25 -2.30
C LEU A 44 14.88 13.80 -2.18
N PRO A 45 14.36 13.02 -3.14
CA PRO A 45 12.97 12.53 -3.09
C PRO A 45 12.64 11.78 -1.81
N ASP A 46 13.55 10.95 -1.30
CA ASP A 46 13.38 10.20 -0.05
C ASP A 46 13.33 11.09 1.21
N GLU A 47 13.93 12.28 1.17
CA GLU A 47 13.82 13.28 2.24
C GLU A 47 12.45 13.96 2.24
N VAL A 48 11.90 14.23 1.06
CA VAL A 48 10.56 14.83 0.92
C VAL A 48 9.47 13.82 1.25
N GLU A 49 9.60 12.58 0.77
CA GLU A 49 8.68 11.48 1.08
C GLU A 49 8.52 11.24 2.58
N ARG A 50 9.61 11.31 3.36
CA ARG A 50 9.54 11.22 4.82
C ARG A 50 8.66 12.30 5.47
N VAL A 51 8.62 13.50 4.90
CA VAL A 51 7.69 14.55 5.37
C VAL A 51 6.27 14.22 4.95
N LEU A 52 6.08 13.69 3.73
CA LEU A 52 4.75 13.35 3.20
C LEU A 52 4.11 12.19 3.95
N ASN A 53 4.86 11.13 4.26
CA ASN A 53 4.38 9.95 4.96
C ASN A 53 3.65 10.29 6.28
N ARG A 54 4.04 11.40 6.94
CA ARG A 54 3.36 11.90 8.13
C ARG A 54 1.89 12.28 7.89
N PHE A 55 1.54 12.71 6.69
CA PHE A 55 0.20 13.16 6.30
C PHE A 55 -0.62 12.07 5.62
N GLU A 56 0.00 10.93 5.32
CA GLU A 56 -0.68 9.81 4.68
C GLU A 56 -1.77 9.30 5.63
N SER A 57 -2.98 9.23 5.09
CA SER A 57 -4.14 8.71 5.80
C SER A 57 -4.55 7.42 5.12
N TYR A 58 -5.10 6.47 5.88
CA TYR A 58 -5.39 5.10 5.45
C TYR A 58 -4.14 4.24 5.20
N THR A 59 -3.90 3.25 6.05
CA THR A 59 -2.83 2.26 5.86
C THR A 59 -3.35 0.99 5.18
N TRP A 60 -2.56 0.45 4.24
CA TRP A 60 -2.75 -0.90 3.69
C TRP A 60 -2.78 -1.94 4.82
N VAL A 61 -3.81 -2.79 4.83
CA VAL A 61 -3.95 -3.85 5.84
C VAL A 61 -3.18 -5.11 5.44
N LEU A 62 -2.47 -5.65 6.43
CA LEU A 62 -1.88 -6.98 6.44
C LEU A 62 -2.99 -8.04 6.53
N ASP A 63 -3.17 -8.83 5.48
CA ASP A 63 -3.92 -10.11 5.42
C ASP A 63 -5.40 -10.09 4.95
N LYS A 64 -5.80 -11.27 4.44
CA LYS A 64 -6.89 -11.78 3.56
C LYS A 64 -8.27 -11.12 3.46
N THR A 65 -8.55 -10.03 4.14
CA THR A 65 -9.77 -9.27 3.96
C THR A 65 -9.42 -7.80 3.86
N ASP A 66 -9.46 -7.28 2.64
CA ASP A 66 -9.00 -5.97 2.15
C ASP A 66 -9.73 -4.78 2.80
N TYR A 67 -9.68 -4.68 4.13
CA TYR A 67 -10.28 -3.59 4.89
C TYR A 67 -9.22 -2.55 5.19
N LYS A 68 -9.28 -1.37 4.58
CA LYS A 68 -8.40 -0.25 4.97
C LYS A 68 -8.78 0.27 6.36
N ARG A 69 -7.81 0.35 7.29
CA ARG A 69 -8.03 1.05 8.56
C ARG A 69 -7.79 2.54 8.35
N ALA A 70 -8.80 3.36 8.66
CA ALA A 70 -8.65 4.81 8.64
C ALA A 70 -7.61 5.23 9.70
N THR A 71 -6.44 5.64 9.23
CA THR A 71 -5.40 6.31 10.01
C THR A 71 -5.41 7.79 9.64
N GLY A 72 -5.12 8.65 10.61
CA GLY A 72 -5.04 10.08 10.39
C GLY A 72 -3.69 10.64 10.81
N TYR A 73 -3.58 11.96 10.77
CA TYR A 73 -2.39 12.67 11.21
C TYR A 73 -2.76 13.80 12.17
N GLU A 74 -1.84 14.11 13.08
CA GLU A 74 -1.96 15.25 13.99
C GLU A 74 -1.31 16.49 13.38
N TRP A 75 -2.09 17.58 13.35
CA TRP A 75 -1.62 18.90 12.96
C TRP A 75 -2.18 19.95 13.93
N LYS A 76 -1.28 20.70 14.59
CA LYS A 76 -1.62 21.77 15.55
C LYS A 76 -2.64 21.34 16.62
N GLY A 77 -2.47 20.13 17.18
CA GLY A 77 -3.33 19.57 18.24
C GLY A 77 -4.68 19.03 17.75
N GLN A 78 -4.92 18.97 16.44
CA GLN A 78 -6.12 18.37 15.85
C GLN A 78 -5.75 17.15 15.00
N VAL A 79 -6.63 16.14 15.02
CA VAL A 79 -6.45 14.91 14.24
C VAL A 79 -7.33 14.94 12.99
N TYR A 80 -6.67 14.91 11.83
CA TYR A 80 -7.27 14.98 10.51
C TYR A 80 -7.25 13.63 9.81
N LEU A 81 -8.28 13.38 9.01
CA LEU A 81 -8.30 12.31 8.01
C LEU A 81 -8.05 12.97 6.67
N GLY A 82 -6.85 12.74 6.12
CA GLY A 82 -6.38 13.32 4.87
C GLY A 82 -6.55 12.40 3.66
N PRO A 83 -5.82 12.70 2.57
CA PRO A 83 -5.82 11.90 1.35
C PRO A 83 -5.18 10.53 1.59
N GLU A 84 -5.60 9.57 0.77
CA GLU A 84 -5.00 8.24 0.70
C GLU A 84 -3.66 8.28 -0.04
N PHE A 85 -3.57 9.07 -1.12
CA PHE A 85 -2.41 9.03 -2.00
C PHE A 85 -1.57 10.30 -1.88
N LEU A 86 -0.32 10.13 -1.46
CA LEU A 86 0.68 11.19 -1.47
C LEU A 86 1.80 10.82 -2.44
N LEU A 87 2.10 11.70 -3.39
CA LEU A 87 3.16 11.47 -4.37
C LEU A 87 4.17 12.61 -4.34
N ALA A 88 5.44 12.26 -4.37
CA ALA A 88 6.55 13.18 -4.52
C ALA A 88 7.20 12.98 -5.88
N SER A 89 7.35 14.05 -6.66
CA SER A 89 8.00 13.98 -7.97
C SER A 89 9.00 15.11 -8.12
N ARG A 90 10.25 14.73 -8.37
CA ARG A 90 11.34 15.68 -8.53
C ARG A 90 11.79 15.74 -9.98
N THR A 91 11.89 16.95 -10.50
CA THR A 91 12.51 17.22 -11.80
C THR A 91 13.95 17.68 -11.59
N LEU A 92 14.89 17.07 -12.31
CA LEU A 92 16.29 17.50 -12.33
C LEU A 92 16.52 18.52 -13.45
N SER A 93 17.22 19.62 -13.14
CA SER A 93 17.76 20.52 -14.16
C SER A 93 18.70 19.79 -15.11
N GLU A 94 18.89 20.35 -16.29
CA GLU A 94 19.78 19.78 -17.31
C GLU A 94 21.22 19.72 -16.81
N ASP A 95 21.71 20.78 -16.16
CA ASP A 95 23.08 20.83 -15.62
C ASP A 95 23.30 19.73 -14.58
N ARG A 96 22.38 19.59 -13.62
CA ARG A 96 22.47 18.56 -12.59
C ARG A 96 22.38 17.16 -13.19
N ARG A 97 21.50 16.96 -14.17
CA ARG A 97 21.37 15.68 -14.89
C ARG A 97 22.64 15.32 -15.65
N ASN A 98 23.29 16.29 -16.27
CA ASN A 98 24.53 16.09 -17.02
C ASN A 98 25.69 15.70 -16.11
N ILE A 99 25.81 16.35 -14.94
CA ILE A 99 26.83 15.99 -13.93
C ILE A 99 26.60 14.56 -13.43
N LEU A 100 25.35 14.23 -13.10
CA LEU A 100 24.98 12.90 -12.65
C LEU A 100 25.25 11.82 -13.71
N PHE A 101 24.98 12.13 -14.98
CA PHE A 101 25.27 11.24 -16.10
C PHE A 101 26.79 11.05 -16.33
N LEU A 102 27.58 12.10 -16.15
CA LEU A 102 29.04 12.04 -16.31
C LEU A 102 29.70 11.20 -15.20
N GLU A 103 29.22 11.33 -13.97
CA GLU A 103 29.75 10.58 -12.83
C GLU A 103 29.27 9.12 -12.82
N SER A 104 28.06 8.85 -13.33
CA SER A 104 27.58 7.48 -13.43
C SER A 104 28.47 6.69 -14.39
N LYS A 105 29.27 5.77 -13.84
CA LYS A 105 30.12 4.83 -14.61
C LYS A 105 29.31 3.90 -15.52
N GLU A 106 28.02 3.74 -15.24
CA GLU A 106 27.06 2.97 -16.00
C GLU A 106 26.04 3.90 -16.68
N SER A 107 25.28 3.37 -17.64
CA SER A 107 24.18 4.13 -18.24
C SER A 107 23.16 4.51 -17.17
N TRP A 108 22.88 5.81 -17.03
CA TRP A 108 21.87 6.35 -16.10
C TRP A 108 20.50 5.63 -16.18
N GLY A 109 20.16 5.10 -17.36
CA GLY A 109 18.92 4.33 -17.58
C GLY A 109 18.89 2.95 -16.90
N GLN A 110 20.04 2.39 -16.54
CA GLN A 110 20.17 1.05 -15.94
C GLN A 110 20.24 1.07 -14.41
N LEU A 111 20.66 2.19 -13.83
CA LEU A 111 20.72 2.35 -12.38
C LEU A 111 19.33 2.30 -11.74
N LYS A 112 19.22 1.61 -10.61
CA LYS A 112 18.03 1.62 -9.76
C LYS A 112 17.86 3.00 -9.12
N VAL A 113 16.63 3.31 -8.70
CA VAL A 113 16.30 4.62 -8.12
C VAL A 113 17.16 4.96 -6.91
N PHE A 114 17.38 4.00 -5.99
CA PHE A 114 18.19 4.24 -4.80
C PHE A 114 19.67 4.46 -5.13
N GLU A 115 20.23 3.74 -6.12
CA GLU A 115 21.64 3.90 -6.54
C GLU A 115 21.87 5.31 -7.09
N ARG A 116 20.90 5.86 -7.84
CA ARG A 116 20.95 7.25 -8.32
C ARG A 116 20.97 8.25 -7.17
N TYR A 117 20.18 8.01 -6.12
CA TYR A 117 20.15 8.88 -4.94
C TYR A 117 21.45 8.80 -4.14
N GLU A 118 22.09 7.63 -4.06
CA GLU A 118 23.38 7.47 -3.39
C GLU A 118 24.51 8.23 -4.12
N ILE A 119 24.61 8.08 -5.44
CA ILE A 119 25.58 8.83 -6.26
C ILE A 119 25.38 10.33 -6.07
N GLU A 120 24.13 10.79 -6.15
CA GLU A 120 23.82 12.21 -5.95
C GLU A 120 24.21 12.68 -4.54
N ARG A 121 23.91 11.90 -3.52
CA ARG A 121 24.25 12.21 -2.13
C ARG A 121 25.76 12.31 -1.94
N ASP A 122 26.53 11.47 -2.60
CA ASP A 122 28.00 11.52 -2.56
C ASP A 122 28.55 12.74 -3.28
N LEU A 123 28.00 13.11 -4.45
CA LEU A 123 28.36 14.35 -5.14
C LEU A 123 28.04 15.60 -4.30
N ILE A 124 26.91 15.60 -3.58
CA ILE A 124 26.57 16.66 -2.63
C ILE A 124 27.59 16.71 -1.49
N ARG A 125 27.96 15.56 -0.90
CA ARG A 125 28.96 15.48 0.18
C ARG A 125 30.34 15.98 -0.26
N GLN A 126 30.70 15.73 -1.52
CA GLN A 126 31.94 16.21 -2.12
C GLN A 126 31.90 17.70 -2.47
N GLY A 127 30.73 18.35 -2.39
CA GLY A 127 30.54 19.76 -2.75
C GLY A 127 30.51 20.02 -4.25
N ILE A 128 30.33 18.98 -5.07
CA ILE A 128 30.22 19.09 -6.54
C ILE A 128 28.80 19.55 -6.92
N LEU A 129 27.79 19.06 -6.19
CA LEU A 129 26.39 19.44 -6.36
C LEU A 129 25.89 20.20 -5.14
N ASP A 130 25.06 21.21 -5.38
CA ASP A 130 24.32 21.87 -4.30
C ASP A 130 23.32 20.89 -3.67
N GLY A 131 23.36 20.77 -2.35
CA GLY A 131 22.39 19.99 -1.57
C GLY A 131 21.50 20.90 -0.73
N VAL A 132 20.25 20.51 -0.52
CA VAL A 132 19.40 21.12 0.49
C VAL A 132 19.16 20.09 1.58
N SER A 133 19.90 20.21 2.68
CA SER A 133 19.68 19.35 3.83
C SER A 133 18.40 19.75 4.58
N PRO A 134 17.60 18.78 5.05
CA PRO A 134 16.43 19.07 5.86
C PRO A 134 16.84 19.73 7.17
N ARG A 135 16.06 20.70 7.63
CA ARG A 135 16.16 21.18 9.01
C ARG A 135 15.83 20.05 9.98
N HIS A 136 16.45 20.10 11.15
CA HIS A 136 16.19 19.14 12.22
C HIS A 136 14.78 19.35 12.79
N CYS A 137 13.80 18.67 12.21
CA CYS A 137 12.40 18.70 12.59
C CYS A 137 11.89 17.26 12.74
N PRO A 138 12.31 16.55 13.82
CA PRO A 138 12.02 15.13 13.99
C PRO A 138 10.51 14.85 13.99
N ASP A 139 9.69 15.76 14.54
CA ASP A 139 8.24 15.62 14.55
C ASP A 139 7.66 15.54 13.13
N LEU A 140 8.16 16.37 12.20
CA LEU A 140 7.67 16.42 10.82
C LEU A 140 8.25 15.31 9.93
N MET A 141 9.29 14.62 10.40
CA MET A 141 10.02 13.57 9.68
C MET A 141 9.78 12.16 10.27
N ALA A 142 8.88 12.02 11.23
CA ALA A 142 8.60 10.75 11.89
C ALA A 142 7.54 9.94 11.12
N ASP A 143 7.89 8.70 10.75
CA ASP A 143 6.99 7.70 10.17
C ASP A 143 6.08 7.10 11.25
N LYS A 144 5.18 7.90 11.85
CA LYS A 144 4.21 7.40 12.82
C LYS A 144 2.80 7.87 12.47
N PRO A 145 2.00 7.06 11.75
CA PRO A 145 0.59 7.37 11.57
C PRO A 145 -0.12 7.40 12.93
N VAL A 146 -1.06 8.33 13.11
CA VAL A 146 -1.87 8.41 14.32
C VAL A 146 -3.07 7.48 14.14
N ILE A 147 -3.08 6.38 14.90
CA ILE A 147 -4.20 5.43 14.91
C ILE A 147 -5.37 6.06 15.67
N ASP A 148 -6.55 6.13 15.03
CA ASP A 148 -7.76 6.53 15.73
C ASP A 148 -8.19 5.42 16.70
N ASN A 149 -7.93 5.64 17.99
CA ASN A 149 -8.39 4.77 19.07
C ASN A 149 -9.73 5.21 19.66
N ARG A 150 -10.43 6.19 19.07
CA ARG A 150 -11.77 6.54 19.55
C ARG A 150 -12.68 5.33 19.37
N LYS A 151 -13.33 4.91 20.46
CA LYS A 151 -14.43 3.94 20.39
C LYS A 151 -15.42 4.47 19.37
N LYS A 152 -15.73 3.66 18.36
CA LYS A 152 -16.86 3.91 17.45
C LYS A 152 -18.04 4.16 18.39
N VAL A 153 -18.53 5.39 18.42
CA VAL A 153 -19.80 5.67 19.11
C VAL A 153 -20.78 4.83 18.32
N GLU A 154 -21.23 3.71 18.90
CA GLU A 154 -22.43 3.04 18.41
C GLU A 154 -23.44 4.16 18.28
N ASN A 155 -23.85 4.46 17.04
CA ASN A 155 -24.91 5.40 16.79
C ASN A 155 -26.03 4.97 17.72
N GLN A 156 -26.29 5.75 18.78
CA GLN A 156 -27.53 5.63 19.50
C GLN A 156 -28.57 5.84 18.42
N VAL A 157 -29.26 4.77 18.06
CA VAL A 157 -30.46 4.83 17.23
C VAL A 157 -31.34 5.82 17.97
N ILE A 158 -31.39 7.06 17.51
CA ILE A 158 -32.35 8.03 18.02
C ILE A 158 -33.68 7.37 17.70
N PRO A 159 -34.48 6.98 18.72
CA PRO A 159 -35.78 6.39 18.44
C PRO A 159 -36.55 7.44 17.66
N PHE A 160 -36.89 7.09 16.43
CA PHE A 160 -37.70 7.94 15.57
C PHE A 160 -38.99 8.22 16.35
N PRO A 161 -39.38 9.49 16.57
CA PRO A 161 -40.58 9.77 17.36
C PRO A 161 -41.75 9.07 16.69
N GLU A 162 -42.41 8.17 17.44
CA GLU A 162 -43.60 7.46 17.00
C GLU A 162 -44.62 8.50 16.50
N ARG A 163 -44.75 8.59 15.17
CA ARG A 163 -45.95 9.19 14.59
C ARG A 163 -47.10 8.32 15.06
N ARG A 164 -48.02 8.91 15.82
CA ARG A 164 -49.35 8.35 16.04
C ARG A 164 -49.96 8.06 14.67
N SER A 165 -49.87 6.82 14.24
CA SER A 165 -50.59 6.31 13.08
C SER A 165 -52.00 6.02 13.53
N GLU A 166 -52.92 6.87 13.07
CA GLU A 166 -54.30 6.46 12.89
C GLU A 166 -54.31 5.19 12.03
N GLN A 167 -54.91 4.13 12.56
CA GLN A 167 -55.03 2.84 11.90
C GLN A 167 -55.81 3.01 10.59
N ARG A 168 -55.11 2.90 9.47
CA ARG A 168 -55.68 2.44 8.21
C ARG A 168 -55.02 1.11 7.89
N GLU A 169 -55.78 0.04 7.96
CA GLU A 169 -55.41 -1.26 7.40
C GLU A 169 -55.28 -1.09 5.87
N GLU A 170 -54.09 -0.76 5.40
CA GLU A 170 -53.70 -0.95 4.02
C GLU A 170 -53.20 -2.39 3.88
N VAL A 171 -53.95 -3.19 3.13
CA VAL A 171 -53.55 -4.50 2.65
C VAL A 171 -52.33 -4.29 1.76
N ILE A 172 -51.14 -4.64 2.27
CA ILE A 172 -49.89 -4.58 1.51
C ILE A 172 -49.94 -5.71 0.49
N GLU A 173 -50.24 -5.36 -0.75
CA GLU A 173 -50.08 -6.22 -1.91
C GLU A 173 -48.58 -6.53 -2.05
N VAL A 174 -48.21 -7.78 -1.76
CA VAL A 174 -46.82 -8.25 -1.86
C VAL A 174 -46.39 -8.09 -3.31
N ASN A 175 -45.41 -7.21 -3.54
CA ASN A 175 -44.89 -6.95 -4.86
C ASN A 175 -44.19 -8.23 -5.38
N PRO A 176 -44.59 -8.80 -6.52
CA PRO A 176 -44.02 -10.04 -7.05
C PRO A 176 -42.50 -9.95 -7.25
N ILE A 177 -41.97 -8.74 -7.41
CA ILE A 177 -40.53 -8.48 -7.54
C ILE A 177 -39.77 -8.79 -6.23
N ASP A 178 -40.38 -8.55 -5.07
CA ASP A 178 -39.71 -8.78 -3.78
C ASP A 178 -39.59 -10.29 -3.48
N GLU A 179 -40.54 -11.09 -3.93
CA GLU A 179 -40.47 -12.56 -3.82
C GLU A 179 -39.43 -13.14 -4.79
N GLU A 180 -39.32 -12.59 -6.00
CA GLU A 180 -38.25 -12.95 -6.95
C GLU A 180 -36.86 -12.62 -6.40
N ILE A 181 -36.68 -11.45 -5.78
CA ILE A 181 -35.40 -11.06 -5.14
C ILE A 181 -35.01 -12.05 -4.04
N LYS A 182 -35.99 -12.45 -3.22
CA LYS A 182 -35.76 -13.41 -2.13
C LYS A 182 -35.36 -14.78 -2.67
N GLN A 183 -36.05 -15.27 -3.70
CA GLN A 183 -35.73 -16.55 -4.36
C GLN A 183 -34.32 -16.53 -4.96
N VAL A 184 -33.95 -15.47 -5.68
CA VAL A 184 -32.60 -15.31 -6.25
C VAL A 184 -31.52 -15.24 -5.16
N SER A 185 -31.81 -14.61 -4.02
CA SER A 185 -30.86 -14.55 -2.91
C SER A 185 -30.62 -15.92 -2.28
N GLU A 186 -31.64 -16.78 -2.20
CA GLU A 186 -31.51 -18.15 -1.69
C GLU A 186 -30.69 -19.02 -2.64
N GLU A 187 -30.91 -18.92 -3.95
CA GLU A 187 -30.12 -19.64 -4.98
C GLU A 187 -28.64 -19.23 -4.97
N ILE A 188 -28.32 -17.96 -4.74
CA ILE A 188 -26.92 -17.48 -4.66
C ILE A 188 -26.18 -18.11 -3.47
N GLU A 189 -26.82 -18.21 -2.31
CA GLU A 189 -26.19 -18.79 -1.11
C GLU A 189 -26.02 -20.31 -1.23
N GLU A 190 -26.92 -21.00 -1.95
CA GLU A 190 -26.74 -22.41 -2.30
C GLU A 190 -25.53 -22.63 -3.22
N LEU A 191 -25.41 -21.83 -4.29
CA LEU A 191 -24.26 -21.90 -5.22
C LEU A 191 -22.92 -21.59 -4.53
N ARG A 192 -22.90 -20.63 -3.59
CA ARG A 192 -21.71 -20.34 -2.78
C ARG A 192 -21.29 -21.52 -1.92
N SER A 193 -22.26 -22.18 -1.28
CA SER A 193 -22.02 -23.35 -0.44
C SER A 193 -21.47 -24.52 -1.26
N GLU A 194 -21.97 -24.73 -2.48
CA GLU A 194 -21.44 -25.74 -3.40
C GLU A 194 -20.02 -25.43 -3.87
N LEU A 195 -19.72 -24.16 -4.21
CA LEU A 195 -18.39 -23.75 -4.64
C LEU A 195 -17.35 -23.97 -3.53
N ILE A 196 -17.70 -23.65 -2.27
CA ILE A 196 -16.84 -23.90 -1.11
C ILE A 196 -16.57 -25.41 -0.95
N ARG A 197 -17.60 -26.25 -1.13
CA ARG A 197 -17.47 -27.72 -1.10
C ARG A 197 -16.54 -28.23 -2.20
N VAL A 198 -16.69 -27.73 -3.43
CA VAL A 198 -15.84 -28.12 -4.57
C VAL A 198 -14.39 -27.66 -4.39
N ALA A 199 -14.19 -26.42 -3.94
CA ALA A 199 -12.86 -25.87 -3.66
C ALA A 199 -12.13 -26.67 -2.56
N SER A 200 -12.84 -27.06 -1.51
CA SER A 200 -12.30 -27.91 -0.44
C SER A 200 -11.89 -29.30 -0.95
N GLY A 201 -12.64 -29.85 -1.92
CA GLY A 201 -12.27 -31.10 -2.59
C GLY A 201 -11.01 -30.98 -3.45
N ILE A 202 -10.84 -29.85 -4.15
CA ILE A 202 -9.66 -29.57 -4.98
C ILE A 202 -8.41 -29.37 -4.12
N GLU A 203 -8.53 -28.73 -2.95
CA GLU A 203 -7.41 -28.53 -2.02
C GLU A 203 -6.88 -29.86 -1.46
N LEU A 204 -7.76 -30.83 -1.19
CA LEU A 204 -7.37 -32.21 -0.85
C LEU A 204 -6.59 -32.89 -1.98
N ILE A 205 -7.05 -32.76 -3.23
CA ILE A 205 -6.38 -33.35 -4.41
C ILE A 205 -4.99 -32.74 -4.61
N HIS A 206 -4.83 -31.43 -4.39
CA HIS A 206 -3.54 -30.78 -4.54
C HIS A 206 -2.50 -31.31 -3.54
N LYS A 207 -2.91 -31.52 -2.28
CA LYS A 207 -2.02 -32.06 -1.24
C LYS A 207 -1.54 -33.48 -1.56
N ASP A 208 -2.41 -34.31 -2.11
CA ASP A 208 -2.07 -35.68 -2.52
C ASP A 208 -1.13 -35.69 -3.73
N VAL A 209 -1.37 -34.83 -4.73
CA VAL A 209 -0.48 -34.70 -5.90
C VAL A 209 0.91 -34.21 -5.50
N VAL A 210 1.01 -33.25 -4.58
CA VAL A 210 2.30 -32.78 -4.05
C VAL A 210 3.03 -33.89 -3.29
N SER A 211 2.31 -34.66 -2.45
CA SER A 211 2.88 -35.80 -1.72
C SER A 211 3.39 -36.91 -2.66
N MET A 212 2.65 -37.21 -3.73
CA MET A 212 3.08 -38.15 -4.77
C MET A 212 4.32 -37.65 -5.52
N SER A 213 4.38 -36.36 -5.89
CA SER A 213 5.54 -35.76 -6.56
C SER A 213 6.81 -35.86 -5.72
N GLN A 214 6.73 -35.53 -4.43
CA GLN A 214 7.86 -35.64 -3.50
C GLN A 214 8.33 -37.09 -3.31
N SER A 215 7.39 -38.04 -3.32
CA SER A 215 7.71 -39.47 -3.23
C SER A 215 8.41 -39.97 -4.50
N LEU A 216 8.00 -39.48 -5.68
CA LEU A 216 8.63 -39.78 -6.95
C LEU A 216 10.06 -39.25 -7.04
N ASP A 217 10.31 -38.01 -6.59
CA ASP A 217 11.66 -37.42 -6.56
C ASP A 217 12.64 -38.24 -5.71
N LYS A 218 12.18 -38.74 -4.55
CA LYS A 218 12.99 -39.62 -3.68
C LYS A 218 13.40 -40.91 -4.38
N LEU A 219 12.51 -41.51 -5.17
CA LEU A 219 12.80 -42.74 -5.93
C LEU A 219 13.82 -42.49 -7.05
N ILE A 220 13.70 -41.36 -7.76
CA ILE A 220 14.64 -40.97 -8.83
C ILE A 220 16.05 -40.80 -8.26
N VAL A 221 16.20 -40.08 -7.14
CA VAL A 221 17.50 -39.90 -6.47
C VAL A 221 18.08 -41.25 -6.06
N ARG A 222 17.26 -42.15 -5.50
CA ARG A 222 17.71 -43.48 -5.09
C ARG A 222 18.17 -44.32 -6.29
N PHE A 223 17.45 -44.28 -7.40
CA PHE A 223 17.81 -44.96 -8.63
C PHE A 223 19.17 -44.49 -9.17
N MET A 224 19.39 -43.17 -9.19
CA MET A 224 20.66 -42.58 -9.64
C MET A 224 21.84 -43.05 -8.78
N GLN A 225 21.70 -43.06 -7.45
CA GLN A 225 22.73 -43.57 -6.53
C GLN A 225 23.04 -45.06 -6.76
N LEU A 226 22.03 -45.89 -7.04
CA LEU A 226 22.22 -47.31 -7.32
C LEU A 226 22.96 -47.53 -8.65
N LYS A 227 22.65 -46.71 -9.67
CA LYS A 227 23.34 -46.73 -10.97
C LYS A 227 24.82 -46.39 -10.82
N GLU A 228 25.16 -45.37 -10.03
CA GLU A 228 26.56 -45.02 -9.73
C GLU A 228 27.30 -46.10 -8.93
N LYS A 229 26.63 -46.76 -7.98
CA LYS A 229 27.23 -47.88 -7.24
C LYS A 229 27.49 -49.10 -8.15
N LYS A 230 26.62 -49.33 -9.14
CA LYS A 230 26.81 -50.41 -10.12
C LYS A 230 27.99 -50.12 -11.05
N SER A 231 28.21 -48.87 -11.47
CA SER A 231 29.35 -48.51 -12.32
C SER A 231 30.69 -48.50 -11.57
N LYS A 232 30.68 -48.35 -10.23
CA LYS A 232 31.88 -48.37 -9.38
C LYS A 232 32.26 -49.74 -8.81
N LYS A 233 31.52 -50.82 -9.09
CA LYS A 233 31.96 -52.16 -8.69
C LYS A 233 33.12 -52.59 -9.59
N PRO A 234 34.33 -52.84 -9.05
CA PRO A 234 35.44 -53.35 -9.85
C PRO A 234 35.07 -54.75 -10.35
N THR A 235 35.27 -54.98 -11.64
CA THR A 235 35.37 -56.32 -12.22
C THR A 235 36.47 -57.03 -11.45
N THR A 236 36.10 -57.93 -10.54
CA THR A 236 37.06 -58.83 -9.93
C THR A 236 37.48 -59.79 -11.02
N ASP A 237 38.62 -59.50 -11.65
CA ASP A 237 39.29 -60.41 -12.56
C ASP A 237 39.54 -61.74 -11.85
N GLN A 238 38.97 -62.82 -12.42
CA GLN A 238 39.42 -64.20 -12.26
C GLN A 238 40.07 -64.64 -13.57
#